data_AF-A0A345XX83-F1
#
_entry.id   AF-A0A345XX83-F1
#
_cell.length_a   1.000
_cell.length_b   1.000
_cell.length_c   1.000
_cell.angle_alpha   90.00
_cell.angle_beta   90.00
_cell.angle_gamma   90.00
#
_symmetry.space_group_name_H-M   'P 1'
#
loop_
_entity.id
_entity.type
_entity.pdbx_description
1 polymer ?
#
loop_
_entity_poly.entity_id
_entity_poly.type
_entity_poly.pdbx_seq_one_letter_code
_entity_poly.pdbx_strand_id
1 'polypeptide(L)'
;MRAEPPELVTGTHFDALRLPAAAGLPLLARTRHAGPALRAGSDVWLLIAEGAAAEVPGLLQWLEWGTLATELGLRAVGAGGRVPAPVPGAPYPREAAWVRPPLPGREGERALPALGIGGRGEAPDLVRLVGAAATECHRALLRRTHAAAGAATAFAADQPLAFS
;
A
#
# COMPACT_ATOMS: atom_id res chain seq x y z
N MET A 1 -28.70 -6.41 9.97
CA MET A 1 -27.44 -6.39 10.75
C MET A 1 -26.29 -6.51 9.76
N ARG A 2 -25.45 -5.48 9.58
CA ARG A 2 -24.21 -5.60 8.80
C ARG A 2 -23.22 -6.34 9.70
N ALA A 3 -22.75 -7.52 9.28
CA ALA A 3 -21.61 -8.14 9.96
C ALA A 3 -20.40 -7.24 9.73
N GLU A 4 -19.74 -6.84 10.82
CA GLU A 4 -18.48 -6.11 10.72
C GLU A 4 -17.44 -7.08 10.14
N PRO A 5 -16.73 -6.69 9.06
CA PRO A 5 -15.78 -7.60 8.42
C PRO A 5 -14.67 -7.96 9.42
N PRO A 6 -14.22 -9.22 9.46
CA PRO A 6 -13.17 -9.63 10.37
C PRO A 6 -11.88 -8.84 10.11
N GLU A 7 -11.07 -8.64 11.15
CA GLU A 7 -9.82 -7.89 11.09
C GLU A 7 -8.68 -8.68 11.73
N LEU A 8 -7.48 -8.54 11.18
CA LEU A 8 -6.24 -9.08 11.74
C LEU A 8 -5.55 -7.99 12.56
N VAL A 9 -5.00 -8.39 13.71
CA VAL A 9 -4.26 -7.48 14.61
C VAL A 9 -2.80 -7.41 14.21
N THR A 10 -2.24 -6.20 14.11
CA THR A 10 -0.81 -5.96 13.81
C THR A 10 0.03 -5.85 15.08
N GLY A 11 1.34 -6.07 14.95
CA GLY A 11 2.36 -6.03 16.01
C GLY A 11 2.42 -7.27 16.91
N THR A 12 1.93 -8.42 16.44
CA THR A 12 2.13 -9.73 17.10
C THR A 12 2.97 -10.69 16.26
N HIS A 13 2.76 -10.66 14.94
CA HIS A 13 3.53 -11.46 13.97
C HIS A 13 3.93 -10.65 12.73
N PHE A 14 3.24 -9.54 12.48
CA PHE A 14 3.44 -8.69 11.32
C PHE A 14 2.94 -7.29 11.63
N ASP A 15 3.52 -6.32 10.94
CA ASP A 15 2.97 -4.99 10.76
C ASP A 15 2.47 -4.84 9.30
N ALA A 16 1.87 -3.70 8.96
CA ALA A 16 1.39 -3.47 7.60
C ALA A 16 1.76 -2.10 7.04
N LEU A 17 1.91 -2.05 5.72
CA LEU A 17 2.02 -0.82 4.93
C LEU A 17 0.79 -0.69 4.04
N ARG A 18 -0.03 0.32 4.30
CA ARG A 18 -1.21 0.69 3.51
C ARG A 18 -0.82 1.68 2.42
N LEU A 19 -1.34 1.45 1.22
CA LEU A 19 -1.20 2.34 0.08
C LEU A 19 -2.45 2.28 -0.82
N PRO A 20 -2.74 3.33 -1.60
CA PRO A 20 -3.84 3.30 -2.55
C PRO A 20 -3.65 2.16 -3.56
N ALA A 21 -4.72 1.47 -3.94
CA ALA A 21 -4.66 0.35 -4.88
C ALA A 21 -4.09 0.75 -6.25
N ALA A 22 -4.32 2.00 -6.67
CA ALA A 22 -3.75 2.59 -7.88
C ALA A 22 -2.21 2.69 -7.86
N ALA A 23 -1.59 2.58 -6.68
CA ALA A 23 -0.15 2.50 -6.48
C ALA A 23 0.31 1.07 -6.10
N GLY A 24 -0.45 0.40 -5.23
CA GLY A 24 -0.07 -0.91 -4.71
C GLY A 24 -0.14 -2.04 -5.72
N LEU A 25 -1.09 -2.03 -6.65
CA LEU A 25 -1.15 -3.04 -7.71
C LEU A 25 0.04 -2.92 -8.69
N PRO A 26 0.38 -1.72 -9.22
CA PRO A 26 1.62 -1.54 -9.99
C PRO A 26 2.88 -1.92 -9.23
N LEU A 27 2.98 -1.57 -7.94
CA LEU A 27 4.11 -1.96 -7.09
C LEU A 27 4.26 -3.47 -7.02
N LEU A 28 3.17 -4.20 -6.75
CA LEU A 28 3.18 -5.66 -6.67
C LEU A 28 3.57 -6.31 -8.00
N ALA A 29 3.13 -5.73 -9.13
CA ALA A 29 3.49 -6.20 -10.46
C ALA A 29 4.98 -5.99 -10.78
N ARG A 30 5.59 -4.90 -10.29
CA ARG A 30 7.00 -4.54 -10.55
C ARG A 30 7.98 -5.16 -9.54
N THR A 31 7.52 -5.45 -8.32
CA THR A 31 8.37 -5.91 -7.22
C THR A 31 7.97 -7.32 -6.79
N ARG A 32 8.67 -8.32 -7.37
CA ARG A 32 8.48 -9.76 -7.08
C ARG A 32 8.62 -10.12 -5.59
N HIS A 33 9.38 -9.33 -4.84
CA HIS A 33 9.75 -9.56 -3.45
C HIS A 33 8.98 -8.69 -2.44
N ALA A 34 7.93 -7.97 -2.84
CA ALA A 34 7.20 -7.05 -1.94
C ALA A 34 6.45 -7.72 -0.75
N GLY A 35 6.63 -9.02 -0.51
CA GLY A 35 5.96 -9.75 0.56
C GLY A 35 4.49 -10.07 0.25
N PRO A 36 3.78 -10.74 1.18
CA PRO A 36 2.33 -11.00 1.12
C PRO A 36 1.51 -9.71 1.09
N ALA A 37 0.37 -9.76 0.40
CA ALA A 37 -0.45 -8.58 0.17
C ALA A 37 -1.95 -8.91 0.05
N LEU A 38 -2.78 -8.06 0.62
CA LEU A 38 -4.22 -8.10 0.47
C LEU A 38 -4.75 -6.77 -0.08
N ARG A 39 -5.91 -6.82 -0.72
CA ARG A 39 -6.61 -5.64 -1.23
C ARG A 39 -7.99 -5.58 -0.60
N ALA A 40 -8.35 -4.40 -0.11
CA ALA A 40 -9.61 -4.11 0.54
C ALA A 40 -10.08 -2.71 0.11
N GLY A 41 -11.27 -2.63 -0.50
CA GLY A 41 -11.80 -1.35 -1.00
C GLY A 41 -10.88 -0.68 -2.03
N SER A 42 -10.46 0.55 -1.75
CA SER A 42 -9.54 1.34 -2.59
C SER A 42 -8.07 1.15 -2.24
N ASP A 43 -7.75 0.27 -1.29
CA ASP A 43 -6.42 0.17 -0.70
C ASP A 43 -5.81 -1.21 -0.91
N VAL A 44 -4.48 -1.23 -0.95
CA VAL A 44 -3.65 -2.42 -0.86
C VAL A 44 -2.88 -2.34 0.45
N TRP A 45 -2.76 -3.48 1.11
CA TRP A 45 -2.06 -3.66 2.37
C TRP A 45 -0.95 -4.69 2.16
N LEU A 46 0.29 -4.27 2.33
CA LEU A 46 1.47 -5.13 2.31
C LEU A 46 1.80 -5.54 3.74
N LEU A 47 2.01 -6.83 3.98
CA LEU A 47 2.50 -7.28 5.28
C LEU A 47 4.02 -7.05 5.34
N ILE A 48 4.48 -6.45 6.43
CA ILE A 48 5.88 -6.18 6.76
C ILE A 48 6.20 -6.81 8.12
N ALA A 49 7.48 -6.94 8.45
CA ALA A 49 7.89 -7.58 9.70
C ALA A 49 7.31 -6.83 10.91
N GLU A 50 7.07 -7.55 12.00
CA GLU A 50 6.71 -6.94 13.28
C GLU A 50 7.74 -5.87 13.68
N GLY A 51 7.27 -4.71 14.14
CA GLY A 51 8.11 -3.56 14.51
C GLY A 51 8.55 -2.71 13.32
N ALA A 52 8.47 -3.22 12.08
CA ALA A 52 8.90 -2.48 10.89
C ALA A 52 8.06 -1.22 10.64
N ALA A 53 6.80 -1.17 11.10
CA ALA A 53 5.98 0.03 10.94
C ALA A 53 6.53 1.25 11.68
N ALA A 54 7.22 1.04 12.81
CA ALA A 54 7.83 2.13 13.58
C ALA A 54 8.98 2.80 12.83
N GLU A 55 9.65 2.06 11.94
CA GLU A 55 10.79 2.56 11.15
C GLU A 55 10.35 3.36 9.92
N VAL A 56 9.15 3.12 9.40
CA VAL A 56 8.67 3.71 8.14
C VAL A 56 8.69 5.25 8.15
N PRO A 57 8.25 5.96 9.21
CA PRO A 57 8.35 7.42 9.25
C PRO A 57 9.80 7.93 9.11
N GLY A 58 10.74 7.31 9.83
CA GLY A 58 12.16 7.65 9.74
C GLY A 58 12.75 7.36 8.35
N LEU A 59 12.36 6.24 7.75
CA LEU A 59 12.74 5.90 6.38
C LEU A 59 12.17 6.88 5.36
N LEU A 60 10.91 7.28 5.48
CA LEU A 60 10.31 8.27 4.59
C LEU A 60 10.99 9.63 4.72
N GLN A 61 11.36 10.03 5.94
CA GLN A 61 12.15 11.24 6.15
C GLN A 61 13.53 11.13 5.48
N TRP A 62 14.24 10.03 5.69
CA TRP A 62 15.57 9.81 5.12
C TRP A 62 15.55 9.72 3.58
N LEU A 63 14.49 9.17 3.01
CA LEU A 63 14.29 9.08 1.56
C LEU A 63 13.69 10.37 0.96
N GLU A 64 13.57 11.45 1.73
CA GLU A 64 13.02 12.76 1.31
C GLU A 64 11.54 12.74 0.90
N TRP A 65 10.78 11.75 1.38
CA TRP A 65 9.33 11.62 1.17
C TRP A 65 8.49 12.03 2.38
N GLY A 66 9.10 12.35 3.52
CA GLY A 66 8.43 12.53 4.81
C GLY A 66 7.26 13.52 4.80
N THR A 67 7.41 14.67 4.12
CA THR A 67 6.37 15.70 4.02
C THR A 67 5.21 15.30 3.10
N LEU A 68 5.47 14.44 2.10
CA LEU A 68 4.48 14.02 1.11
C LEU A 68 3.74 12.74 1.50
N ALA A 69 4.23 11.99 2.49
CA ALA A 69 3.72 10.66 2.85
C ALA A 69 2.18 10.62 3.00
N THR A 70 1.61 11.63 3.66
CA THR A 70 0.16 11.76 3.86
C THR A 70 -0.59 11.98 2.55
N GLU A 71 -0.09 12.87 1.68
CA GLU A 71 -0.68 13.16 0.35
C GLU A 71 -0.59 11.96 -0.59
N LEU A 72 0.49 11.18 -0.45
CA LEU A 72 0.72 9.92 -1.16
C LEU A 72 -0.25 8.82 -0.71
N GLY A 73 -0.93 8.99 0.43
CA GLY A 73 -1.79 7.97 1.03
C GLY A 73 -1.01 6.75 1.54
N LEU A 74 0.29 6.89 1.77
CA LEU A 74 1.17 5.84 2.26
C LEU A 74 1.21 5.88 3.79
N ARG A 75 0.82 4.78 4.45
CA ARG A 75 0.72 4.73 5.91
C ARG A 75 1.16 3.39 6.46
N ALA A 76 2.04 3.40 7.46
CA ALA A 76 2.38 2.21 8.23
C ALA A 76 1.38 1.99 9.38
N VAL A 77 1.10 0.73 9.68
CA VAL A 77 0.21 0.27 10.75
C VAL A 77 0.96 -0.77 11.56
N GLY A 78 1.39 -0.36 12.76
CA GLY A 78 2.15 -1.18 13.70
C GLY A 78 1.29 -1.76 14.82
N ALA A 79 1.91 -2.05 15.96
CA ALA A 79 1.25 -2.66 17.11
C ALA A 79 -0.08 -2.03 17.52
N GLY A 80 -1.08 -2.88 17.79
CA GLY A 80 -2.44 -2.47 18.17
C GLY A 80 -3.29 -1.96 17.01
N GLY A 81 -2.71 -1.86 15.80
CA GLY A 81 -3.42 -1.59 14.57
C GLY A 81 -4.23 -2.78 14.07
N ARG A 82 -5.00 -2.52 13.00
CA ARG A 82 -5.93 -3.50 12.41
C ARG A 82 -5.83 -3.44 10.91
N VAL A 83 -5.87 -4.61 10.29
CA VAL A 83 -5.89 -4.79 8.84
C VAL A 83 -7.11 -5.61 8.47
N PRO A 84 -7.84 -5.28 7.39
CA PRO A 84 -8.98 -6.07 6.94
C PRO A 84 -8.60 -7.54 6.74
N ALA A 85 -9.28 -8.46 7.41
CA ALA A 85 -9.00 -9.88 7.29
C ALA A 85 -9.58 -10.42 5.99
N PRO A 86 -8.76 -11.05 5.14
CA PRO A 86 -9.23 -11.58 3.89
C PRO A 86 -10.16 -12.78 4.12
N VAL A 87 -11.29 -12.77 3.42
CA VAL A 87 -12.30 -13.83 3.53
C VAL A 87 -12.05 -14.84 2.40
N PRO A 88 -11.81 -16.13 2.70
CA PRO A 88 -11.62 -17.14 1.66
C PRO A 88 -12.85 -17.24 0.76
N GLY A 89 -12.66 -17.17 -0.56
CA GLY A 89 -13.74 -17.31 -1.54
C GLY A 89 -14.67 -16.09 -1.69
N ALA A 90 -14.37 -14.97 -1.03
CA ALA A 90 -15.15 -13.75 -1.13
C ALA A 90 -15.13 -13.12 -2.54
N PRO A 91 -16.29 -12.83 -3.15
CA PRO A 91 -16.35 -12.08 -4.39
C PRO A 91 -15.95 -10.61 -4.20
N TYR A 92 -15.17 -10.10 -5.15
CA TYR A 92 -14.84 -8.68 -5.25
C TYR A 92 -16.11 -7.81 -5.39
N PRO A 93 -16.19 -6.57 -4.83
CA PRO A 93 -15.09 -5.71 -4.35
C PRO A 93 -15.21 -5.23 -2.89
N ARG A 94 -16.17 -5.74 -2.10
CA ARG A 94 -16.44 -5.22 -0.73
C ARG A 94 -15.64 -5.89 0.38
N GLU A 95 -15.15 -7.10 0.14
CA GLU A 95 -14.40 -7.88 1.12
C GLU A 95 -12.90 -7.81 0.86
N ALA A 96 -12.11 -7.97 1.92
CA ALA A 96 -10.67 -8.09 1.77
C ALA A 96 -10.33 -9.42 1.09
N ALA A 97 -9.38 -9.40 0.16
CA ALA A 97 -8.92 -10.60 -0.51
C ALA A 97 -7.40 -10.58 -0.65
N TRP A 98 -6.78 -11.76 -0.57
CA TRP A 98 -5.37 -11.92 -0.88
C TRP A 98 -5.12 -11.62 -2.37
N VAL A 99 -4.29 -10.61 -2.65
CA VAL A 99 -3.72 -10.41 -3.99
C VAL A 99 -2.44 -11.24 -4.13
N ARG A 100 -1.76 -11.48 -3.00
CA ARG A 100 -0.62 -12.38 -2.89
C ARG A 100 -0.66 -13.03 -1.50
N PRO A 101 -1.16 -14.27 -1.39
CA PRO A 101 -1.34 -14.91 -0.09
C PRO A 101 0.01 -15.20 0.60
N PRO A 102 0.03 -15.28 1.94
CA PRO A 102 1.15 -15.90 2.64
C PRO A 102 1.23 -17.40 2.27
N LEU A 103 2.44 -17.96 2.21
CA LEU A 103 2.64 -19.38 1.89
C LEU A 103 2.14 -20.25 3.07
N PRO A 104 1.16 -21.16 2.86
CA PRO A 104 0.68 -22.04 3.92
C PRO A 104 1.76 -23.05 4.34
N GLY A 105 1.87 -23.32 5.64
CA GLY A 105 2.76 -24.34 6.20
C GLY A 105 4.18 -23.87 6.52
N ARG A 106 4.49 -22.59 6.30
CA ARG A 106 5.77 -21.98 6.69
C ARG A 106 5.53 -20.56 7.20
N GLU A 107 5.23 -20.46 8.49
CA GLU A 107 5.36 -19.22 9.25
C GLU A 107 6.83 -18.76 9.17
N GLY A 108 7.25 -18.12 8.08
CA GLY A 108 8.59 -17.52 7.97
C GLY A 108 9.37 -17.66 6.65
N GLU A 109 9.01 -18.54 5.70
CA GLU A 109 9.89 -18.74 4.51
C GLU A 109 9.71 -17.75 3.35
N ARG A 110 8.75 -16.84 3.44
CA ARG A 110 8.94 -15.49 2.87
C ARG A 110 9.12 -14.56 4.04
N ALA A 111 10.37 -14.30 4.41
CA ALA A 111 10.70 -13.26 5.37
C ALA A 111 9.90 -12.00 5.00
N LEU A 112 9.08 -11.52 5.92
CA LEU A 112 8.38 -10.26 5.71
C LEU A 112 9.44 -9.16 5.54
N PRO A 113 9.19 -8.15 4.71
CA PRO A 113 10.10 -7.02 4.57
C PRO A 113 10.44 -6.44 5.95
N ALA A 114 11.70 -6.52 6.32
CA ALA A 114 12.24 -6.09 7.61
C ALA A 114 13.31 -5.02 7.39
N LEU A 115 13.60 -4.23 8.43
CA LEU A 115 14.71 -3.28 8.36
C LEU A 115 16.03 -4.05 8.18
N GLY A 116 16.73 -3.79 7.08
CA GLY A 116 18.01 -4.41 6.79
C GLY A 116 18.88 -3.50 5.95
N ILE A 117 20.15 -3.36 6.32
CA ILE A 117 21.10 -2.54 5.58
C ILE A 117 21.85 -3.47 4.62
N GLY A 118 21.44 -3.52 3.35
CA GLY A 118 22.26 -4.11 2.29
C GLY A 118 22.68 -5.59 2.45
N GLY A 119 21.84 -6.42 3.08
CA GLY A 119 22.11 -7.87 3.19
C GLY A 119 22.11 -8.56 1.82
N ARG A 120 23.09 -9.44 1.59
CA ARG A 120 23.23 -10.24 0.36
C ARG A 120 21.97 -11.07 0.07
N GLY A 121 21.04 -10.52 -0.71
CA GLY A 121 20.46 -11.23 -1.85
C GLY A 121 19.14 -12.00 -1.73
N GLU A 122 18.52 -12.21 -0.55
CA GLU A 122 17.31 -13.08 -0.51
C GLU A 122 16.14 -12.63 0.38
N ALA A 123 16.36 -11.83 1.42
CA ALA A 123 15.26 -11.25 2.22
C ALA A 123 14.82 -9.89 1.65
N PRO A 124 13.51 -9.59 1.60
CA PRO A 124 13.05 -8.27 1.16
C PRO A 124 13.50 -7.15 2.10
N ASP A 125 14.18 -6.15 1.56
CA ASP A 125 14.64 -4.95 2.28
C ASP A 125 13.52 -3.91 2.39
N LEU A 126 13.16 -3.52 3.62
CA LEU A 126 12.16 -2.51 3.92
C LEU A 126 12.46 -1.16 3.27
N VAL A 127 13.74 -0.74 3.19
CA VAL A 127 14.13 0.53 2.55
C VAL A 127 13.70 0.54 1.09
N ARG A 128 14.02 -0.53 0.35
CA ARG A 128 13.68 -0.66 -1.06
C ARG A 128 12.17 -0.74 -1.26
N LEU A 129 11.47 -1.44 -0.37
CA LEU A 129 10.02 -1.52 -0.43
C LEU A 129 9.37 -0.14 -0.22
N VAL A 130 9.77 0.59 0.81
CA VAL A 130 9.24 1.92 1.14
C VAL A 130 9.53 2.92 0.01
N GLY A 131 10.75 2.95 -0.52
CA GLY A 131 11.10 3.82 -1.65
C GLY A 131 10.30 3.50 -2.92
N ALA A 132 10.10 2.21 -3.22
CA ALA A 132 9.28 1.80 -4.36
C ALA A 132 7.79 2.15 -4.15
N ALA A 133 7.26 1.96 -2.94
CA ALA A 133 5.89 2.31 -2.60
C ALA A 133 5.66 3.82 -2.72
N ALA A 134 6.54 4.65 -2.17
CA ALA A 134 6.48 6.10 -2.30
C ALA A 134 6.49 6.55 -3.76
N THR A 135 7.36 5.96 -4.57
CA THR A 135 7.45 6.23 -6.02
C THR A 135 6.14 5.91 -6.74
N GLU A 136 5.54 4.73 -6.49
CA GLU A 136 4.27 4.36 -7.13
C GLU A 136 3.09 5.19 -6.62
N CYS A 137 3.06 5.55 -5.34
CA CYS A 137 2.08 6.50 -4.81
C CYS A 137 2.20 7.86 -5.48
N HIS A 138 3.43 8.33 -5.70
CA HIS A 138 3.67 9.62 -6.34
C HIS A 138 3.22 9.60 -7.80
N ARG A 139 3.56 8.54 -8.55
CA ARG A 139 3.05 8.34 -9.91
C ARG A 139 1.53 8.28 -9.96
N ALA A 140 0.88 7.61 -8.99
CA ALA A 140 -0.57 7.56 -8.91
C ALA A 140 -1.18 8.93 -8.62
N LEU A 141 -0.56 9.72 -7.74
CA LEU A 141 -0.96 11.10 -7.46
C LEU A 141 -0.88 11.95 -8.73
N LEU A 142 0.26 11.95 -9.44
CA LEU A 142 0.45 12.68 -10.69
C LEU A 142 -0.56 12.28 -11.77
N ARG A 143 -0.86 10.98 -11.90
CA ARG A 143 -1.88 10.50 -12.85
C ARG A 143 -3.26 11.05 -12.50
N ARG A 144 -3.62 11.09 -11.22
CA ARG A 144 -4.91 11.64 -10.76
C ARG A 144 -5.00 13.14 -11.00
N THR A 145 -3.95 13.90 -10.68
CA THR A 145 -3.95 15.36 -10.88
C THR A 145 -4.00 15.71 -12.36
N HIS A 146 -3.26 14.99 -13.21
CA HIS A 146 -3.32 15.17 -14.66
C HIS A 146 -4.70 14.83 -15.23
N ALA A 147 -5.33 13.74 -14.79
CA ALA A 147 -6.68 13.39 -15.20
C ALA A 147 -7.72 14.44 -14.76
N ALA A 148 -7.60 14.96 -13.54
CA ALA A 148 -8.48 16.01 -13.04
C ALA A 148 -8.32 17.33 -13.82
N ALA A 149 -7.08 17.71 -14.15
CA ALA A 149 -6.81 18.89 -14.98
C ALA A 149 -7.41 18.74 -16.39
N GLY A 150 -7.23 17.57 -17.03
CA GLY A 150 -7.83 17.27 -18.33
C GLY A 150 -9.36 17.33 -18.33
N ALA A 151 -10.00 16.79 -17.28
CA ALA A 151 -11.45 16.87 -17.12
C ALA A 151 -11.95 18.32 -16.92
N ALA A 152 -11.23 19.13 -16.14
CA ALA A 152 -11.56 20.54 -15.94
C ALA A 152 -11.44 21.35 -17.24
N THR A 153 -10.40 21.10 -18.05
CA THR A 153 -10.26 21.74 -19.36
C THR A 153 -11.35 21.35 -20.34
N ALA A 154 -11.78 20.07 -20.36
CA ALA A 154 -12.87 19.61 -21.20
C ALA A 154 -14.21 20.25 -20.78
N PHE A 155 -14.47 20.33 -19.47
CA PHE A 155 -15.67 20.96 -18.94
C PHE A 155 -15.73 22.47 -19.24
N ALA A 156 -14.59 23.17 -19.21
CA ALA A 156 -14.52 24.59 -19.58
C ALA A 156 -14.73 24.82 -21.09
N ALA A 157 -14.29 23.89 -21.95
CA ALA A 157 -14.51 23.96 -23.39
C ALA A 157 -15.98 23.66 -23.78
N ASP A 158 -16.67 22.82 -23.01
CA ASP A 158 -18.09 22.48 -23.22
C ASP A 158 -19.06 23.51 -22.62
N GLN A 159 -18.58 24.49 -21.84
CA GLN A 159 -19.39 25.66 -21.52
C GLN A 159 -19.40 26.59 -22.73
N PRO A 160 -20.57 26.82 -23.39
CA PRO A 160 -20.64 27.74 -24.50
C PRO A 160 -20.23 29.12 -23.99
N LEU A 161 -19.19 29.68 -24.59
CA LEU A 161 -18.63 30.99 -24.26
C LEU A 161 -19.72 32.06 -24.31
N ALA A 162 -20.37 32.30 -23.17
CA ALA A 162 -21.28 33.41 -22.96
C ALA A 162 -20.42 34.68 -22.82
N PHE A 163 -19.94 35.19 -23.94
CA PHE A 163 -19.55 36.58 -24.04
C PHE A 163 -20.83 37.41 -24.15
N SER A 164 -21.10 38.22 -23.13
CA SER A 164 -22.08 39.32 -23.16
C SER A 164 -21.55 40.49 -23.97
#